data_AF-A0AAN6IS06-F1
#
_entry.id   AF-A0AAN6IS06-F1
#
_cell.length_a   1.000
_cell.length_b   1.000
_cell.length_c   1.000
_cell.angle_alpha   90.00
_cell.angle_beta   90.00
_cell.angle_gamma   90.00
#
_symmetry.space_group_name_H-M   'P 1'
#
loop_
_entity.id
_entity.type
_entity.pdbx_description
1 polymer ?
#
loop_
_entity_poly.entity_id
_entity_poly.type
_entity_poly.pdbx_seq_one_letter_code
_entity_poly.pdbx_strand_id
1 'polypeptide(L)'
;MIKTIATLAIALAAMANVASSNLVPVRRSASASDVVIAMAEPQGQDVAAVFRFVKSIDGNGLELAISASGLEKGGEYPFHIHVNNVPSNGNCTATGGHLDPFGVKAAAGDAYKCSADDISNTCELGDLAGIFGNLVGDDEGKCLKSVNATELTFGGKSTILDHSIVIHNAKGDRVACSNITGFILAGDPISAAGIHDASEMEDMDDMEGMDNMSDTSGGSSRAAMLSGALLSVAAAALF
;
A
#
# COMPACT_ATOMS: atom_id res chain seq x y z
N MET A 1 7.97 44.04 50.84
CA MET A 1 9.12 43.11 50.88
C MET A 1 8.88 42.00 49.88
N ILE A 2 9.83 41.89 48.93
CA ILE A 2 10.22 40.74 48.10
C ILE A 2 9.11 39.95 47.34
N LYS A 3 9.11 40.17 46.01
CA LYS A 3 8.59 39.28 44.97
C LYS A 3 9.44 38.01 44.91
N THR A 4 8.82 36.84 44.76
CA THR A 4 9.46 35.72 44.05
C THR A 4 8.41 34.92 43.27
N ILE A 5 8.52 35.05 41.95
CA ILE A 5 8.00 34.14 40.93
C ILE A 5 9.06 33.06 40.73
N ALA A 6 8.69 31.79 40.65
CA ALA A 6 9.39 30.78 39.87
C ALA A 6 8.53 29.51 39.77
N THR A 7 7.66 29.40 38.76
CA THR A 7 7.83 28.44 37.65
C THR A 7 8.51 27.15 38.06
N LEU A 8 7.71 26.12 38.37
CA LEU A 8 8.16 24.74 38.26
C LEU A 8 8.23 24.43 36.77
N ALA A 9 9.46 24.39 36.25
CA ALA A 9 9.74 24.09 34.86
C ALA A 9 9.14 22.73 34.51
N ILE A 10 8.25 22.76 33.51
CA ILE A 10 7.87 21.61 32.70
C ILE A 10 9.18 21.01 32.19
N ALA A 11 9.46 19.76 32.54
CA ALA A 11 10.53 18.99 31.91
C ALA A 11 10.13 18.79 30.45
N LEU A 12 10.54 19.73 29.62
CA LEU A 12 10.36 19.75 28.18
C LEU A 12 11.39 18.83 27.53
N ALA A 13 10.90 18.00 26.62
CA ALA A 13 11.62 17.35 25.52
C ALA A 13 12.73 16.35 25.90
N ALA A 14 12.35 15.07 25.98
CA ALA A 14 13.23 13.98 25.61
C ALA A 14 12.53 13.03 24.63
N MET A 15 12.00 13.56 23.53
CA MET A 15 11.66 12.76 22.35
C MET A 15 11.89 13.60 21.09
N ALA A 16 13.12 13.59 20.60
CA ALA A 16 13.39 13.99 19.23
C ALA A 16 14.54 13.15 18.68
N ASN A 17 14.25 12.53 17.55
CA ASN A 17 15.17 11.98 16.55
C ASN A 17 15.76 10.59 16.84
N VAL A 18 14.92 9.57 16.78
CA VAL A 18 15.28 8.50 15.84
C VAL A 18 14.72 8.94 14.50
N ALA A 19 15.60 9.34 13.58
CA ALA A 19 15.24 9.51 12.19
C ALA A 19 14.83 8.14 11.64
N SER A 20 13.55 7.78 11.79
CA SER A 20 12.97 6.63 11.12
C SER A 20 12.80 6.98 9.66
N SER A 21 13.78 6.67 8.81
CA SER A 21 13.57 6.64 7.36
C SER A 21 14.55 5.69 6.68
N ASN A 22 14.55 4.44 7.11
CA ASN A 22 15.00 3.35 6.22
C ASN A 22 13.95 3.07 5.13
N LEU A 23 12.81 3.78 5.05
CA LEU A 23 11.85 3.54 3.97
C LEU A 23 12.26 4.32 2.73
N VAL A 24 12.47 3.61 1.61
CA VAL A 24 12.78 4.21 0.32
C VAL A 24 11.62 3.92 -0.63
N PRO A 25 11.10 4.92 -1.36
CA PRO A 25 10.07 4.66 -2.36
C PRO A 25 10.62 3.71 -3.42
N VAL A 26 9.79 2.75 -3.83
CA VAL A 26 10.13 1.81 -4.91
C VAL A 26 10.49 2.62 -6.16
N ARG A 27 11.76 2.57 -6.57
CA ARG A 27 12.20 3.03 -7.90
C ARG A 27 12.48 1.78 -8.72
N ARG A 28 11.92 1.74 -9.94
CA ARG A 28 11.92 0.62 -10.90
C ARG A 28 13.01 -0.43 -10.61
N SER A 29 12.56 -1.66 -10.28
CA SER A 29 13.32 -2.92 -10.06
C SER A 29 13.23 -3.54 -8.66
N ALA A 30 12.52 -2.94 -7.68
CA ALA A 30 12.22 -3.66 -6.44
C ALA A 30 11.16 -4.74 -6.70
N SER A 31 11.35 -5.94 -6.16
CA SER A 31 10.32 -6.97 -6.24
C SER A 31 9.14 -6.57 -5.36
N ALA A 32 7.93 -6.92 -5.78
CA ALA A 32 6.72 -6.79 -4.96
C ALA A 32 6.85 -7.47 -3.57
N SER A 33 7.70 -8.50 -3.47
CA SER A 33 8.03 -9.16 -2.20
C SER A 33 8.73 -8.23 -1.21
N ASP A 34 9.48 -7.25 -1.71
CA ASP A 34 10.35 -6.37 -0.93
C ASP A 34 9.58 -5.16 -0.40
N VAL A 35 8.41 -4.88 -1.00
CA VAL A 35 7.50 -3.85 -0.51
C VAL A 35 6.92 -4.28 0.82
N VAL A 36 7.12 -3.42 1.82
CA VAL A 36 6.62 -3.60 3.20
C VAL A 36 5.46 -2.68 3.50
N ILE A 37 5.41 -1.51 2.85
CA ILE A 37 4.40 -0.47 3.08
C ILE A 37 4.03 0.14 1.72
N ALA A 38 2.76 0.49 1.53
CA ALA A 38 2.35 1.40 0.49
C ALA A 38 1.46 2.52 1.06
N MET A 39 1.50 3.70 0.44
CA MET A 39 0.72 4.85 0.87
C MET A 39 0.02 5.53 -0.31
N ALA A 40 -1.17 6.06 -0.07
CA ALA A 40 -1.89 6.95 -0.98
C ALA A 40 -2.50 8.10 -0.19
N GLU A 41 -2.36 9.33 -0.69
CA GLU A 41 -2.83 10.55 -0.02
C GLU A 41 -3.84 11.30 -0.91
N PRO A 42 -5.06 10.75 -1.12
CA PRO A 42 -6.02 11.37 -2.01
C PRO A 42 -6.47 12.73 -1.48
N GLN A 43 -6.49 13.73 -2.36
CA GLN A 43 -6.90 15.10 -2.02
C GLN A 43 -7.73 15.71 -3.16
N GLY A 44 -8.79 16.44 -2.83
CA GLY A 44 -9.61 17.21 -3.77
C GLY A 44 -10.97 17.59 -3.18
N GLN A 45 -11.63 18.61 -3.74
CA GLN A 45 -12.96 19.12 -3.33
C GLN A 45 -13.18 19.08 -1.81
N ASP A 46 -12.24 19.66 -1.06
CA ASP A 46 -12.21 19.74 0.41
C ASP A 46 -12.00 18.42 1.18
N VAL A 47 -12.02 17.27 0.51
CA VAL A 47 -11.69 15.96 1.09
C VAL A 47 -10.19 15.69 0.99
N ALA A 48 -9.61 15.24 2.09
CA ALA A 48 -8.26 14.70 2.14
C ALA A 48 -8.24 13.41 2.93
N ALA A 49 -7.39 12.46 2.55
CA ALA A 49 -7.16 11.27 3.35
C ALA A 49 -5.74 10.73 3.20
N VAL A 50 -5.35 9.87 4.12
CA VAL A 50 -4.14 9.06 4.09
C VAL A 50 -4.56 7.60 4.19
N PHE A 51 -4.20 6.81 3.19
CA PHE A 51 -4.32 5.37 3.16
C PHE A 51 -2.93 4.78 3.37
N ARG A 52 -2.79 3.93 4.38
CA ARG A 52 -1.55 3.24 4.69
C ARG A 52 -1.80 1.74 4.68
N PHE A 53 -1.14 1.07 3.73
CA PHE A 53 -1.15 -0.37 3.58
C PHE A 53 0.16 -0.93 4.12
N VAL A 54 0.11 -1.94 4.97
CA VAL A 54 1.29 -2.63 5.50
C VAL A 54 1.14 -4.12 5.23
N LYS A 55 2.21 -4.78 4.80
CA LYS A 55 2.19 -6.24 4.69
C LYS A 55 1.90 -6.86 6.05
N SER A 56 0.88 -7.72 6.13
CA SER A 56 0.54 -8.40 7.38
C SER A 56 1.68 -9.30 7.85
N ILE A 57 1.89 -9.38 9.16
CA ILE A 57 2.97 -10.18 9.78
C ILE A 57 2.79 -11.68 9.49
N ASP A 58 1.55 -12.14 9.36
CA ASP A 58 1.22 -13.53 9.02
C ASP A 58 1.32 -13.83 7.50
N GLY A 59 1.62 -12.82 6.69
CA GLY A 59 1.70 -12.92 5.23
C GLY A 59 0.34 -12.95 4.52
N ASN A 60 -0.77 -12.88 5.24
CA ASN A 60 -2.12 -12.96 4.68
C ASN A 60 -2.66 -11.55 4.37
N GLY A 61 -2.28 -11.04 3.19
CA GLY A 61 -2.76 -9.76 2.69
C GLY A 61 -2.14 -8.55 3.38
N LEU A 62 -2.91 -7.47 3.51
CA LEU A 62 -2.44 -6.16 3.97
C LEU A 62 -3.27 -5.64 5.15
N GLU A 63 -2.61 -5.02 6.13
CA GLU A 63 -3.26 -4.16 7.11
C GLU A 63 -3.49 -2.77 6.49
N LEU A 64 -4.74 -2.32 6.42
CA LEU A 64 -5.12 -1.03 5.87
C LEU A 64 -5.59 -0.10 6.99
N ALA A 65 -4.88 1.01 7.18
CA ALA A 65 -5.30 2.12 8.02
C ALA A 65 -5.63 3.34 7.16
N ILE A 66 -6.76 3.99 7.46
CA ILE A 66 -7.27 5.17 6.75
C ILE A 66 -7.53 6.28 7.77
N SER A 67 -7.06 7.48 7.45
CA SER A 67 -7.46 8.72 8.13
C SER A 67 -7.95 9.71 7.10
N ALA A 68 -9.19 10.16 7.23
CA ALA A 68 -9.82 11.10 6.30
C ALA A 68 -10.35 12.34 7.06
N SER A 69 -10.41 13.47 6.36
CA SER A 69 -10.94 14.73 6.84
C SER A 69 -11.67 15.48 5.71
N GLY A 70 -12.46 16.48 6.09
CA GLY A 70 -13.27 17.25 5.15
C GLY A 70 -14.54 16.54 4.67
N LEU A 71 -14.97 15.52 5.42
CA LEU A 71 -16.22 14.81 5.16
C LEU A 71 -17.40 15.55 5.79
N GLU A 72 -18.57 15.48 5.17
CA GLU A 72 -19.80 15.93 5.82
C GLU A 72 -20.16 15.02 7.00
N LYS A 73 -20.67 15.58 8.11
CA LYS A 73 -21.14 14.80 9.27
C LYS A 73 -22.23 13.81 8.83
N GLY A 74 -21.98 12.52 9.04
CA GLY A 74 -22.85 11.43 8.61
C GLY A 74 -22.89 11.19 7.10
N GLY A 75 -22.12 11.95 6.31
CA GLY A 75 -21.97 11.75 4.87
C GLY A 75 -21.19 10.47 4.60
N GLU A 76 -21.68 9.68 3.63
CA GLU A 76 -21.03 8.45 3.20
C GLU A 76 -20.21 8.69 1.93
N TYR A 77 -18.94 8.31 1.99
CA TYR A 77 -17.98 8.48 0.90
C TYR A 77 -17.43 7.11 0.49
N PRO A 78 -17.95 6.51 -0.59
CA PRO A 78 -17.39 5.32 -1.19
C PRO A 78 -15.97 5.59 -1.65
N PHE A 79 -15.11 4.57 -1.62
CA PHE A 79 -13.73 4.68 -2.03
C PHE A 79 -13.26 3.36 -2.64
N HIS A 80 -12.45 3.48 -3.68
CA HIS A 80 -12.06 2.35 -4.49
C HIS A 80 -10.61 2.45 -4.94
N ILE A 81 -10.00 1.30 -5.23
CA ILE A 81 -8.79 1.22 -6.03
C ILE A 81 -9.20 1.28 -7.50
N HIS A 82 -8.58 2.16 -8.28
CA HIS A 82 -8.84 2.34 -9.70
C HIS A 82 -7.69 1.84 -10.56
N VAL A 83 -8.01 1.43 -11.79
CA VAL A 83 -7.09 0.74 -12.71
C VAL A 83 -5.86 1.58 -13.05
N ASN A 84 -6.02 2.87 -13.35
CA ASN A 84 -4.91 3.71 -13.79
C ASN A 84 -4.43 4.65 -12.68
N ASN A 85 -3.15 5.02 -12.75
CA ASN A 85 -2.61 6.12 -11.96
C ASN A 85 -3.31 7.45 -12.29
N VAL A 86 -3.44 8.30 -11.27
CA VAL A 86 -3.76 9.72 -11.40
C VAL A 86 -2.67 10.40 -12.23
N PRO A 87 -3.03 11.05 -13.35
CA PRO A 87 -2.10 11.80 -14.18
C PRO A 87 -1.56 13.04 -13.45
N SER A 88 -0.48 13.62 -13.98
CA SER A 88 0.18 14.79 -13.38
C SER A 88 -0.71 16.04 -13.25
N ASN A 89 -1.81 16.11 -14.00
CA ASN A 89 -2.80 17.20 -13.88
C ASN A 89 -3.87 16.94 -12.81
N GLY A 90 -3.76 15.85 -12.03
CA GLY A 90 -4.66 15.54 -10.93
C GLY A 90 -6.07 15.09 -11.34
N ASN A 91 -6.30 14.80 -12.63
CA ASN A 91 -7.63 14.42 -13.11
C ASN A 91 -8.04 13.02 -12.62
N CYS A 92 -8.87 12.95 -11.58
CA CYS A 92 -9.37 11.70 -11.03
C CYS A 92 -10.20 10.87 -12.03
N THR A 93 -10.82 11.48 -13.05
CA THR A 93 -11.57 10.73 -14.06
C THR A 93 -10.67 9.87 -14.94
N ALA A 94 -9.40 10.26 -15.11
CA ALA A 94 -8.43 9.50 -15.91
C ALA A 94 -7.99 8.19 -15.26
N THR A 95 -8.30 7.96 -13.98
CA THR A 95 -7.98 6.70 -13.29
C THR A 95 -8.79 5.51 -13.83
N GLY A 96 -9.81 5.75 -14.66
CA GLY A 96 -10.61 4.68 -15.29
C GLY A 96 -11.60 4.04 -14.33
N GLY A 97 -11.99 2.78 -14.58
CA GLY A 97 -12.90 2.02 -13.72
C GLY A 97 -12.22 1.53 -12.43
N HIS A 98 -12.98 0.77 -11.63
CA HIS A 98 -12.44 0.08 -10.46
C HIS A 98 -11.47 -1.02 -10.89
N LEU A 99 -10.52 -1.35 -10.03
CA LEU A 99 -9.61 -2.47 -10.23
C LEU A 99 -10.38 -3.79 -10.09
N ASP A 100 -10.59 -4.48 -11.21
CA ASP A 100 -11.27 -5.78 -11.26
C ASP A 100 -10.49 -6.80 -12.11
N PRO A 101 -9.35 -7.30 -11.62
CA PRO A 101 -8.54 -8.25 -12.37
C PRO A 101 -9.22 -9.62 -12.53
N PHE A 102 -10.25 -9.91 -11.73
CA PHE A 102 -10.98 -11.17 -11.76
C PHE A 102 -12.26 -11.11 -12.61
N GLY A 103 -12.65 -9.93 -13.08
CA GLY A 103 -13.80 -9.73 -13.96
C GLY A 103 -15.14 -9.98 -13.27
N VAL A 104 -15.21 -9.78 -11.95
CA VAL A 104 -16.43 -9.99 -11.15
C VAL A 104 -17.56 -9.09 -11.63
N LYS A 105 -17.29 -7.80 -11.88
CA LYS A 105 -18.30 -6.88 -12.41
C LYS A 105 -18.69 -7.21 -13.83
N ALA A 106 -17.73 -7.62 -14.66
CA ALA A 106 -18.01 -8.03 -16.03
C ALA A 106 -18.91 -9.28 -16.08
N ALA A 107 -18.72 -10.24 -15.17
CA ALA A 107 -19.54 -11.44 -15.05
C ALA A 107 -20.95 -11.14 -14.51
N ALA A 108 -21.07 -10.24 -13.53
CA ALA A 108 -22.36 -9.89 -12.92
C ALA A 108 -23.20 -8.89 -13.75
N GLY A 109 -22.55 -8.06 -14.58
CA GLY A 109 -23.21 -7.02 -15.36
C GLY A 109 -23.93 -6.00 -14.45
N ASP A 110 -25.17 -5.65 -14.82
CA ASP A 110 -26.00 -4.70 -14.07
C ASP A 110 -26.44 -5.23 -12.69
N ALA A 111 -26.33 -6.54 -12.47
CA ALA A 111 -26.64 -7.17 -11.19
C ALA A 111 -25.46 -7.12 -10.20
N TYR A 112 -24.35 -6.48 -10.55
CA TYR A 112 -23.19 -6.34 -9.66
C TYR A 112 -23.59 -5.73 -8.32
N LYS A 113 -23.25 -6.45 -7.25
CA LYS A 113 -23.40 -6.00 -5.87
C LYS A 113 -22.36 -6.71 -5.03
N CYS A 114 -21.37 -5.96 -4.54
CA CYS A 114 -20.42 -6.48 -3.58
C CYS A 114 -21.12 -6.88 -2.28
N SER A 115 -20.71 -8.03 -1.75
CA SER A 115 -21.13 -8.56 -0.46
C SER A 115 -19.89 -8.93 0.35
N ALA A 116 -19.74 -8.33 1.53
CA ALA A 116 -18.65 -8.66 2.45
C ALA A 116 -18.68 -10.12 2.93
N ASP A 117 -19.83 -10.81 2.79
CA ASP A 117 -19.96 -12.24 3.11
C ASP A 117 -19.42 -13.17 2.00
N ASP A 118 -19.19 -12.66 0.79
CA ASP A 118 -18.72 -13.43 -0.37
C ASP A 118 -17.85 -12.58 -1.29
N ILE A 119 -16.77 -12.04 -0.71
CA ILE A 119 -15.91 -11.04 -1.37
C ILE A 119 -15.35 -11.58 -2.68
N SER A 120 -14.84 -12.82 -2.68
CA SER A 120 -14.17 -13.42 -3.83
C SER A 120 -15.03 -13.59 -5.08
N ASN A 121 -16.36 -13.69 -4.92
CA ASN A 121 -17.27 -13.92 -6.05
C ASN A 121 -18.16 -12.72 -6.37
N THR A 122 -18.28 -11.74 -5.46
CA THR A 122 -19.25 -10.65 -5.60
C THR A 122 -18.63 -9.25 -5.67
N CYS A 123 -17.39 -9.08 -5.25
CA CYS A 123 -16.73 -7.78 -5.20
C CYS A 123 -15.64 -7.65 -6.26
N GLU A 124 -15.59 -6.50 -6.95
CA GLU A 124 -14.36 -6.06 -7.62
C GLU A 124 -13.26 -5.96 -6.55
N LEU A 125 -12.03 -6.34 -6.89
CA LEU A 125 -10.91 -6.25 -5.95
C LEU A 125 -10.73 -4.83 -5.38
N GLY A 126 -10.98 -3.83 -6.21
CA GLY A 126 -10.89 -2.42 -5.84
C GLY A 126 -12.09 -1.88 -5.09
N ASP A 127 -13.19 -2.63 -4.89
CA ASP A 127 -14.40 -2.15 -4.21
C ASP A 127 -14.25 -2.17 -2.68
N LEU A 128 -13.30 -1.37 -2.17
CA LEU A 128 -12.96 -1.33 -0.76
C LEU A 128 -14.13 -0.85 0.12
N ALA A 129 -14.94 0.08 -0.37
CA ALA A 129 -16.14 0.53 0.32
C ALA A 129 -17.22 -0.56 0.40
N GLY A 130 -17.42 -1.37 -0.65
CA GLY A 130 -18.31 -2.52 -0.60
C GLY A 130 -17.83 -3.59 0.40
N ILE A 131 -16.53 -3.80 0.49
CA ILE A 131 -15.92 -4.83 1.37
C ILE A 131 -15.87 -4.37 2.84
N PHE A 132 -15.43 -3.13 3.08
CA PHE A 132 -15.09 -2.62 4.42
C PHE A 132 -16.04 -1.51 4.91
N GLY A 133 -17.06 -1.17 4.12
CA GLY A 133 -17.99 -0.06 4.35
C GLY A 133 -17.42 1.30 3.95
N ASN A 134 -18.30 2.27 3.72
CA ASN A 134 -17.96 3.65 3.37
C ASN A 134 -17.10 4.36 4.43
N LEU A 135 -16.41 5.43 4.03
CA LEU A 135 -15.91 6.44 4.98
C LEU A 135 -17.10 7.30 5.41
N VAL A 136 -17.28 7.46 6.72
CA VAL A 136 -18.39 8.23 7.28
C VAL A 136 -17.82 9.32 8.18
N GLY A 137 -18.17 10.58 7.87
CA GLY A 137 -17.70 11.73 8.63
C GLY A 137 -18.33 11.78 10.03
N ASP A 138 -17.50 11.98 11.05
CA ASP A 138 -17.95 12.29 12.41
C ASP A 138 -18.38 13.76 12.55
N ASP A 139 -18.56 14.22 13.79
CA ASP A 139 -18.98 15.59 14.11
C ASP A 139 -17.95 16.66 13.69
N GLU A 140 -16.69 16.26 13.49
CA GLU A 140 -15.59 17.12 13.03
C GLU A 140 -15.31 16.91 11.52
N GLY A 141 -16.11 16.09 10.84
CA GLY A 141 -15.89 15.73 9.44
C GLY A 141 -14.66 14.86 9.23
N LYS A 142 -14.25 14.10 10.25
CA LYS A 142 -13.12 13.16 10.22
C LYS A 142 -13.62 11.71 10.17
N CYS A 143 -12.76 10.82 9.71
CA CYS A 143 -12.99 9.37 9.77
C CYS A 143 -11.67 8.64 9.99
N LEU A 144 -11.66 7.69 10.93
CA LEU A 144 -10.56 6.75 11.13
C LEU A 144 -11.08 5.33 10.89
N LYS A 145 -10.38 4.55 10.06
CA LYS A 145 -10.73 3.17 9.77
C LYS A 145 -9.48 2.30 9.75
N SER A 146 -9.55 1.12 10.35
CA SER A 146 -8.48 0.13 10.30
C SER A 146 -9.09 -1.24 10.03
N VAL A 147 -8.61 -1.92 9.00
CA VAL A 147 -9.12 -3.22 8.55
C VAL A 147 -7.99 -4.14 8.10
N ASN A 148 -8.23 -5.44 8.19
CA ASN A 148 -7.37 -6.44 7.56
C ASN A 148 -7.94 -6.72 6.17
N ALA A 149 -7.21 -6.33 5.14
CA ALA A 149 -7.57 -6.53 3.75
C ALA A 149 -6.85 -7.76 3.21
N THR A 150 -7.42 -8.94 3.47
CA THR A 150 -6.82 -10.23 3.12
C THR A 150 -6.79 -10.51 1.63
N GLU A 151 -7.57 -9.77 0.85
CA GLU A 151 -7.71 -9.90 -0.59
C GLU A 151 -6.63 -9.13 -1.37
N LEU A 152 -6.04 -8.12 -0.73
CA LEU A 152 -5.08 -7.21 -1.35
C LEU A 152 -3.65 -7.72 -1.15
N THR A 153 -2.80 -7.49 -2.14
CA THR A 153 -1.38 -7.81 -2.06
C THR A 153 -0.52 -6.68 -2.64
N PHE A 154 0.79 -6.76 -2.48
CA PHE A 154 1.73 -5.89 -3.20
C PHE A 154 2.24 -6.51 -4.50
N GLY A 155 1.86 -7.74 -4.82
CA GLY A 155 2.34 -8.47 -6.00
C GLY A 155 1.36 -9.53 -6.49
N GLY A 156 1.58 -10.02 -7.70
CA GLY A 156 0.67 -10.94 -8.35
C GLY A 156 -0.62 -10.26 -8.80
N LYS A 157 -1.66 -11.06 -9.05
CA LYS A 157 -2.90 -10.59 -9.68
C LYS A 157 -3.74 -9.66 -8.77
N SER A 158 -3.60 -9.77 -7.46
CA SER A 158 -4.29 -8.92 -6.48
C SER A 158 -3.47 -7.69 -6.05
N THR A 159 -2.43 -7.33 -6.80
CA THR A 159 -1.56 -6.21 -6.44
C THR A 159 -2.33 -4.88 -6.43
N ILE A 160 -2.03 -4.05 -5.44
CA ILE A 160 -2.51 -2.66 -5.38
C ILE A 160 -1.47 -1.65 -5.87
N LEU A 161 -0.25 -2.09 -6.15
CA LEU A 161 0.80 -1.24 -6.69
C LEU A 161 0.49 -0.82 -8.13
N ASP A 162 1.01 0.33 -8.54
CA ASP A 162 0.77 0.94 -9.86
C ASP A 162 -0.70 1.31 -10.13
N HIS A 163 -1.52 1.38 -9.08
CA HIS A 163 -2.91 1.80 -9.11
C HIS A 163 -3.13 3.08 -8.29
N SER A 164 -4.38 3.56 -8.26
CA SER A 164 -4.76 4.77 -7.51
C SER A 164 -5.91 4.51 -6.56
N ILE A 165 -6.04 5.35 -5.53
CA ILE A 165 -7.24 5.45 -4.71
C ILE A 165 -8.09 6.62 -5.22
N VAL A 166 -9.40 6.42 -5.28
CA VAL A 166 -10.39 7.47 -5.53
C VAL A 166 -11.44 7.43 -4.42
N ILE A 167 -11.80 8.60 -3.91
CA ILE A 167 -12.93 8.81 -2.99
C ILE A 167 -14.06 9.48 -3.77
N HIS A 168 -15.28 9.00 -3.58
CA HIS A 168 -16.50 9.52 -4.17
C HIS A 168 -17.38 10.19 -3.12
N ASN A 169 -18.18 11.17 -3.53
CA ASN A 169 -19.29 11.68 -2.72
C ASN A 169 -20.56 10.83 -2.92
N ALA A 170 -21.63 11.16 -2.19
CA ALA A 170 -22.93 10.50 -2.28
C ALA A 170 -23.61 10.61 -3.68
N LYS A 171 -23.16 11.54 -4.54
CA LYS A 171 -23.65 11.66 -5.92
C LYS A 171 -22.88 10.77 -6.90
N GLY A 172 -21.81 10.11 -6.44
CA GLY A 172 -20.92 9.30 -7.26
C GLY A 172 -19.78 10.09 -7.92
N ASP A 173 -19.68 11.40 -7.69
CA ASP A 173 -18.60 12.20 -8.25
C ASP A 173 -17.28 11.84 -7.57
N ARG A 174 -16.17 11.82 -8.33
CA ARG A 174 -14.82 11.63 -7.81
C ARG A 174 -14.36 12.93 -7.15
N VAL A 175 -14.26 12.95 -5.83
CA VAL A 175 -13.94 14.16 -5.06
C VAL A 175 -12.46 14.27 -4.72
N ALA A 176 -11.77 13.15 -4.51
CA ALA A 176 -10.34 13.11 -4.21
C ALA A 176 -9.68 11.87 -4.81
N CYS A 177 -8.41 11.95 -5.20
CA CYS A 177 -7.66 10.81 -5.70
C CYS A 177 -6.14 10.96 -5.53
N SER A 178 -5.41 9.84 -5.50
CA SER A 178 -3.94 9.81 -5.51
C SER A 178 -3.40 8.45 -5.93
N ASN A 179 -2.12 8.39 -6.30
CA ASN A 179 -1.43 7.15 -6.63
C ASN A 179 -1.02 6.38 -5.38
N ILE A 180 -1.07 5.05 -5.46
CA ILE A 180 -0.52 4.16 -4.44
C ILE A 180 0.98 4.00 -4.68
N THR A 181 1.78 4.45 -3.73
CA THR A 181 3.24 4.39 -3.79
C THR A 181 3.77 3.39 -2.79
N GLY A 182 4.52 2.38 -3.26
CA GLY A 182 5.17 1.38 -2.43
C GLY A 182 6.53 1.84 -1.87
N PHE A 183 6.91 1.29 -0.72
CA PHE A 183 8.15 1.55 0.00
C PHE A 183 8.80 0.26 0.49
N ILE A 184 10.13 0.19 0.39
CA ILE A 184 10.98 -0.93 0.86
C ILE A 184 11.87 -0.47 2.01
N LEU A 185 12.45 -1.41 2.77
CA LEU A 185 13.46 -1.09 3.78
C LEU A 185 14.85 -0.93 3.13
N ALA A 186 15.54 0.13 3.50
CA ALA A 186 16.90 0.45 3.09
C ALA A 186 17.84 -0.57 3.74
N GLY A 187 18.56 -1.30 2.90
CA GLY A 187 19.47 -2.36 3.33
C GLY A 187 18.99 -3.78 3.04
N ASP A 188 17.76 -3.96 2.55
CA ASP A 188 17.40 -5.22 1.87
C ASP A 188 18.27 -5.35 0.61
N PRO A 189 18.86 -6.52 0.33
CA PRO A 189 19.66 -6.69 -0.87
C PRO A 189 18.73 -6.51 -2.06
N ILE A 190 18.78 -5.33 -2.67
CA ILE A 190 18.51 -5.17 -4.09
C ILE A 190 19.23 -6.33 -4.76
N SER A 191 18.46 -7.31 -5.24
CA SER A 191 18.97 -8.29 -6.17
C SER A 191 19.69 -7.49 -7.23
N ALA A 192 21.01 -7.56 -7.22
CA ALA A 192 21.87 -7.05 -8.27
C ALA A 192 21.65 -7.96 -9.48
N ALA A 193 20.43 -7.93 -10.04
CA ALA A 193 20.10 -8.61 -11.27
C ALA A 193 20.58 -7.74 -12.42
N GLY A 194 21.81 -8.04 -12.84
CA GLY A 194 22.21 -8.03 -14.25
C GLY A 194 22.09 -6.71 -15.00
N ILE A 195 23.15 -5.92 -14.93
CA ILE A 195 23.50 -4.95 -15.97
C ILE A 195 23.91 -5.72 -17.24
N HIS A 196 23.05 -5.67 -18.27
CA HIS A 196 23.33 -5.79 -19.72
C HIS A 196 23.81 -7.17 -20.22
N ASP A 197 23.48 -7.66 -21.42
CA ASP A 197 22.57 -7.33 -22.51
C ASP A 197 22.62 -8.54 -23.47
N ALA A 198 21.59 -8.72 -24.29
CA ALA A 198 21.51 -9.77 -25.28
C ALA A 198 22.61 -9.64 -26.34
N SER A 199 23.31 -10.74 -26.63
CA SER A 199 23.87 -10.98 -27.96
C SER A 199 23.72 -12.46 -28.32
N GLU A 200 22.77 -12.69 -29.23
CA GLU A 200 22.84 -13.58 -30.39
C GLU A 200 23.16 -15.06 -30.16
N MET A 201 22.12 -15.87 -30.42
CA MET A 201 22.29 -17.19 -31.02
C MET A 201 22.96 -17.00 -32.40
N GLU A 202 24.10 -17.64 -32.63
CA GLU A 202 24.40 -18.46 -33.82
C GLU A 202 25.80 -19.09 -33.69
N ASP A 203 25.93 -20.27 -34.30
CA ASP A 203 27.12 -21.07 -34.59
C ASP A 203 27.64 -22.11 -33.56
N MET A 204 27.25 -23.36 -33.89
CA MET A 204 27.87 -24.63 -33.54
C MET A 204 29.26 -24.74 -34.20
N ASP A 205 30.26 -25.23 -33.47
CA ASP A 205 31.22 -26.25 -33.94
C ASP A 205 32.19 -26.70 -32.81
N ASP A 206 32.65 -27.94 -32.98
CA ASP A 206 33.28 -28.87 -32.03
C ASP A 206 34.54 -28.42 -31.26
N MET A 207 34.69 -28.91 -30.01
CA MET A 207 35.75 -29.89 -29.68
C MET A 207 35.63 -30.46 -28.26
N GLU A 208 35.74 -31.78 -28.20
CA GLU A 208 35.76 -32.63 -27.00
C GLU A 208 36.98 -32.39 -26.08
N GLY A 209 36.80 -32.68 -24.78
CA GLY A 209 37.94 -33.09 -23.94
C GLY A 209 37.83 -32.84 -22.44
N MET A 210 37.48 -33.92 -21.72
CA MET A 210 37.97 -34.31 -20.39
C MET A 210 37.32 -33.72 -19.11
N ASP A 211 36.47 -34.58 -18.53
CA ASP A 211 36.60 -35.20 -17.20
C ASP A 211 36.62 -34.37 -15.91
N ASN A 212 35.62 -34.71 -15.07
CA ASN A 212 35.71 -34.91 -13.61
C ASN A 212 35.59 -33.66 -12.71
N MET A 213 34.47 -33.52 -11.97
CA MET A 213 34.40 -33.86 -10.53
C MET A 213 33.16 -33.28 -9.83
N SER A 214 32.52 -34.18 -9.06
CA SER A 214 31.79 -33.98 -7.80
C SER A 214 30.65 -32.96 -7.73
N ASP A 215 29.45 -33.51 -7.88
CA ASP A 215 28.19 -33.01 -7.36
C ASP A 215 28.14 -33.24 -5.84
N THR A 216 28.10 -32.15 -5.04
CA THR A 216 27.61 -32.19 -3.65
C THR A 216 26.84 -30.90 -3.36
N SER A 217 25.54 -30.95 -3.61
CA SER A 217 24.55 -29.98 -3.15
C SER A 217 24.38 -30.08 -1.62
N GLY A 218 25.07 -29.20 -0.89
CA GLY A 218 24.94 -29.04 0.57
C GLY A 218 24.40 -27.66 0.93
N GLY A 219 23.13 -27.39 0.63
CA GLY A 219 22.44 -26.18 1.05
C GLY A 219 22.15 -26.21 2.55
N SER A 220 23.10 -25.73 3.37
CA SER A 220 22.84 -25.48 4.78
C SER A 220 22.20 -24.10 4.93
N SER A 221 20.87 -24.10 5.03
CA SER A 221 20.06 -22.95 5.43
C SER A 221 20.52 -22.47 6.80
N ARG A 222 21.31 -21.39 6.85
CA ARG A 222 21.52 -20.65 8.10
C ARG A 222 20.25 -19.87 8.37
N ALA A 223 19.44 -20.42 9.27
CA ALA A 223 18.35 -19.71 9.92
C ALA A 223 18.93 -18.45 10.58
N ALA A 224 18.76 -17.30 9.92
CA ALA A 224 18.93 -16.02 10.57
C ALA A 224 17.70 -15.82 11.46
N MET A 225 17.89 -15.99 12.76
CA MET A 225 16.92 -15.54 13.76
C MET A 225 16.77 -14.02 13.60
N LEU A 226 15.70 -13.59 12.94
CA LEU A 226 15.30 -12.19 12.96
C LEU A 226 14.62 -11.95 14.31
N SER A 227 15.35 -11.32 15.21
CA SER A 227 14.83 -10.84 16.49
C SER A 227 13.71 -9.85 16.19
N GLY A 228 12.50 -10.17 16.64
CA GLY A 228 11.31 -9.36 16.43
C GLY A 228 11.45 -8.00 17.10
N ALA A 229 11.71 -6.97 16.30
CA ALA A 229 11.33 -5.61 16.64
C ALA A 229 9.89 -5.43 16.19
N LEU A 230 8.95 -5.56 17.12
CA LEU A 230 7.56 -5.15 16.94
C LEU A 230 7.54 -3.70 16.43
N LEU A 231 7.15 -3.51 15.17
CA LEU A 231 6.87 -2.20 14.60
C LEU A 231 5.48 -1.75 15.08
N SER A 232 5.37 -1.35 16.35
CA SER A 232 4.26 -0.50 16.77
C SER A 232 4.50 0.91 16.23
N VAL A 233 4.19 1.13 14.96
CA VAL A 233 4.08 2.49 14.44
C VAL A 233 2.76 3.04 14.97
N ALA A 234 2.82 3.65 16.14
CA ALA A 234 1.72 4.46 16.66
C ALA A 234 1.39 5.50 15.59
N ALA A 235 0.15 5.46 15.10
CA ALA A 235 -0.41 6.52 14.27
C ALA A 235 -0.40 7.80 15.11
N ALA A 236 0.55 8.68 14.83
CA ALA A 236 0.47 10.06 15.30
C ALA A 236 -0.63 10.74 14.48
N ALA A 237 -1.89 10.58 14.91
CA ALA A 237 -2.94 11.52 14.57
C ALA A 237 -2.60 12.82 15.29
N LEU A 238 -1.94 13.73 14.57
CA LEU A 238 -1.83 15.14 14.94
C LEU A 238 -2.36 15.91 13.76
N PHE A 239 -3.62 16.35 13.84
CA PHE A 239 -4.13 17.71 13.64
C PHE A 239 -5.66 17.74 13.91
#